data_AF-A0A2V6VTF0-F1
#
_entry.id   AF-A0A2V6VTF0-F1
#
_cell.length_a   1.000
_cell.length_b   1.000
_cell.length_c   1.000
_cell.angle_alpha   90.00
_cell.angle_beta   90.00
_cell.angle_gamma   90.00
#
_symmetry.space_group_name_H-M   'P 1'
#
loop_
_entity.id
_entity.type
_entity.pdbx_description
1 polymer ?
#
loop_
_entity_poly.entity_id
_entity_poly.type
_entity_poly.pdbx_seq_one_letter_code
_entity_poly.pdbx_strand_id
1 'polypeptide(L)' 'MGWLFDRRRPSRSTMNRDYWIVNLVDRVLEVYRRPAPDPTAPFGWRYSSRQALGPESSAMPLAAPNARVRISDLLP' A
#
# COMPACT_ATOMS: atom_id res chain seq x y z
N MET A 1 -2.55 -0.97 -19.46
CA MET A 1 -1.66 0.16 -19.14
C MET A 1 -1.17 -0.01 -17.71
N GLY A 2 -0.01 -0.64 -17.55
CA GLY A 2 0.56 -0.96 -16.23
C GLY A 2 1.49 0.15 -15.80
N TRP A 3 1.13 0.86 -14.74
CA TRP A 3 1.97 1.89 -14.14
C TRP A 3 3.21 1.25 -13.51
N LEU A 4 4.36 1.51 -14.12
CA LEU A 4 5.69 1.09 -13.68
C LEU A 4 6.20 2.08 -12.62
N PHE A 5 5.73 2.00 -11.37
CA PHE A 5 6.29 2.80 -10.28
C PHE A 5 7.48 2.09 -9.60
N ASP A 6 8.54 2.89 -9.39
CA ASP A 6 9.92 2.59 -8.98
C ASP A 6 10.10 1.59 -7.82
N ARG A 7 11.07 0.67 -7.96
CA ARG A 7 11.38 -0.45 -7.06
C ARG A 7 12.69 -0.25 -6.29
N ARG A 8 12.87 0.90 -5.63
CA ARG A 8 14.08 1.12 -4.80
C ARG A 8 14.00 0.35 -3.47
N ARG A 9 15.05 -0.43 -3.22
CA ARG A 9 15.20 -1.46 -2.18
C ARG A 9 15.08 -0.91 -0.75
N PRO A 10 14.32 -1.55 0.17
CA PRO A 10 14.49 -1.31 1.60
C PRO A 10 15.60 -2.19 2.18
N SER A 11 16.56 -1.57 2.89
CA SER A 11 17.57 -2.24 3.71
C SER A 11 16.91 -3.08 4.83
N ARG A 12 17.59 -4.16 5.21
CA ARG A 12 17.10 -5.37 5.91
C ARG A 12 16.63 -5.19 7.37
N SER A 13 16.41 -3.95 7.87
CA SER A 13 16.19 -3.72 9.31
C SER A 13 14.79 -3.26 9.75
N THR A 14 13.86 -2.89 8.87
CA THR A 14 12.48 -2.54 9.30
C THR A 14 11.46 -2.78 8.19
N MET A 15 10.96 -4.01 8.11
CA MET A 15 9.98 -4.43 7.09
C MET A 15 8.52 -4.15 7.50
N ASN A 16 8.28 -3.04 8.21
CA ASN A 16 6.96 -2.55 8.60
C ASN A 16 6.50 -1.41 7.69
N ARG A 17 6.53 -1.63 6.37
CA ARG A 17 6.07 -0.65 5.39
C ARG A 17 4.74 -1.07 4.81
N ASP A 18 3.81 -0.13 4.77
CA ASP A 18 2.65 -0.18 3.90
C ASP A 18 2.89 0.66 2.64
N TYR A 19 2.22 0.28 1.57
CA TYR A 19 2.23 0.97 0.30
C TYR A 19 0.78 1.19 -0.15
N TRP A 20 0.45 2.43 -0.51
CA TRP A 20 -0.92 2.85 -0.77
C TRP A 20 -1.07 3.29 -2.22
N ILE A 21 -2.14 2.86 -2.89
CA ILE A 21 -2.53 3.31 -4.23
C ILE A 21 -3.92 3.91 -4.13
N VAL A 22 -4.09 5.15 -4.58
CA VAL A 22 -5.42 5.75 -4.76
C VAL A 22 -5.94 5.34 -6.13
N ASN A 23 -6.91 4.43 -6.15
CA ASN A 23 -7.57 4.00 -7.38
C ASN A 23 -8.80 4.88 -7.62
N LEU A 24 -8.64 5.87 -8.50
CA LEU A 24 -9.67 6.87 -8.81
C LEU A 24 -10.81 6.29 -9.65
N VAL A 25 -10.57 5.22 -10.41
CA VAL A 25 -11.59 4.58 -11.25
C VAL A 25 -12.59 3.84 -10.36
N ASP A 26 -12.07 3.04 -9.43
CA ASP A 26 -12.90 2.27 -8.50
C ASP A 26 -13.27 3.06 -7.24
N ARG A 27 -12.76 4.29 -7.10
CA ARG A 27 -12.93 5.17 -5.92
C ARG A 27 -12.57 4.48 -4.60
N VAL A 28 -11.48 3.73 -4.59
CA VAL A 28 -10.96 3.04 -3.40
C VAL A 28 -9.50 3.37 -3.13
N LEU A 29 -9.11 3.26 -1.87
CA LEU A 29 -7.71 3.18 -1.47
C LEU A 29 -7.30 1.71 -1.42
N GLU A 30 -6.27 1.33 -2.18
CA GLU A 30 -5.65 0.02 -2.09
C GLU A 30 -4.44 0.08 -1.15
N VAL A 31 -4.50 -0.65 -0.05
CA VAL A 31 -3.47 -0.71 0.98
C VAL A 31 -2.75 -2.06 0.89
N TYR A 32 -1.46 -2.01 0.60
CA TYR A 32 -0.57 -3.16 0.52
C TYR A 32 0.31 -3.24 1.75
N ARG A 33 0.30 -4.39 2.43
CA ARG A 33 0.99 -4.63 3.71
C ARG A 33 1.68 -5.98 3.73
N ARG A 34 2.52 -6.16 4.76
CA ARG A 34 3.28 -7.39 5.04
C ARG A 34 4.08 -7.84 3.81
N PRO A 35 5.18 -7.15 3.50
CA PRO A 35 6.13 -7.68 2.54
C PRO A 35 6.52 -9.08 3.02
N ALA A 36 6.61 -10.03 2.11
CA ALA A 36 6.98 -11.40 2.41
C ALA A 36 7.98 -11.87 1.35
N PRO A 37 9.04 -12.59 1.75
CA PRO A 37 9.92 -13.25 0.79
C PRO A 37 9.10 -14.12 -0.15
N ASP A 38 9.36 -13.99 -1.43
CA ASP A 38 8.74 -14.79 -2.46
C ASP A 38 9.74 -15.02 -3.59
N PRO A 39 10.28 -16.24 -3.73
CA PRO A 39 11.27 -16.55 -4.76
C PRO A 39 10.70 -16.49 -6.18
N THR A 40 9.37 -16.52 -6.34
CA THR A 40 8.69 -16.40 -7.64
C THR A 40 8.41 -14.94 -8.02
N ALA A 41 8.52 -14.00 -7.07
CA ALA A 41 8.37 -12.59 -7.36
C ALA A 41 9.62 -12.05 -8.05
N PRO A 42 9.49 -11.15 -9.04
CA PRO A 42 10.62 -10.56 -9.75
C PRO A 42 11.71 -9.89 -8.88
N PHE A 43 11.40 -9.59 -7.60
CA PHE A 43 12.33 -8.95 -6.65
C PHE A 43 12.61 -9.81 -5.42
N GLY A 44 12.18 -11.08 -5.42
CA GLY A 44 12.35 -11.97 -4.27
C GLY A 44 11.40 -11.67 -3.10
N TRP A 45 10.43 -10.76 -3.27
CA TRP A 45 9.41 -10.44 -2.27
C TRP A 45 8.12 -9.92 -2.91
N ARG A 46 6.98 -10.12 -2.22
CA ARG A 46 5.65 -9.58 -2.58
C ARG A 46 4.96 -9.00 -1.36
N TYR A 47 4.00 -8.10 -1.53
CA TYR A 47 3.05 -7.79 -0.46
C TYR A 47 2.04 -8.92 -0.32
N SER A 48 1.97 -9.53 0.86
CA SER A 48 1.09 -10.68 1.13
C SER A 48 -0.33 -10.27 1.55
N SER A 49 -0.54 -8.99 1.86
CA SER A 49 -1.85 -8.43 2.22
C SER A 49 -2.17 -7.24 1.32
N ARG A 50 -3.35 -7.27 0.69
CA ARG A 50 -3.96 -6.15 -0.03
C ARG A 50 -5.36 -5.95 0.52
N GLN A 51 -5.73 -4.71 0.80
CA GLN A 51 -7.08 -4.33 1.21
C GLN A 51 -7.56 -3.15 0.36
N ALA A 52 -8.78 -3.23 -0.17
CA ALA A 52 -9.44 -2.10 -0.80
C ALA A 52 -10.40 -1.46 0.21
N LEU A 53 -10.29 -0.15 0.39
CA LEU A 53 -11.09 0.62 1.33
C LEU A 53 -11.91 1.67 0.57
N GLY A 54 -13.22 1.71 0.82
CA GLY A 54 -14.14 2.63 0.16
C GLY A 54 -14.12 4.06 0.75
N PRO A 55 -14.84 5.01 0.12
CA PRO A 55 -14.81 6.43 0.49
C PRO A 55 -15.17 6.72 1.96
N GLU A 56 -16.09 5.95 2.53
CA GLU A 56 -16.54 6.09 3.93
C GLU A 56 -15.54 5.55 4.95
N SER A 57 -14.49 4.85 4.51
CA SER A 57 -13.48 4.28 5.38
C SER A 57 -12.37 5.27 5.71
N SER A 58 -11.58 4.92 6.73
CA SER A 58 -10.34 5.61 7.07
C SER A 58 -9.19 4.64 7.16
N ALA A 59 -7.98 5.13 6.90
CA ALA A 59 -6.76 4.35 6.95
C ALA A 59 -5.72 5.05 7.83
N MET A 60 -4.85 4.26 8.46
CA MET A 60 -3.75 4.72 9.32
C MET A 60 -2.44 4.17 8.74
N PRO A 61 -1.48 5.02 8.35
CA PRO A 61 -0.20 4.58 7.82
C PRO A 61 0.61 3.84 8.88
N LEU A 62 1.29 2.76 8.50
CA LEU A 62 2.16 2.03 9.45
C LEU A 62 3.34 2.88 9.95
N ALA A 63 3.80 3.83 9.14
CA ALA A 63 4.86 4.78 9.52
C ALA A 63 4.38 5.88 10.49
N ALA A 64 3.07 6.11 10.57
CA ALA A 64 2.46 7.15 11.40
C ALA A 64 1.13 6.64 11.98
N PRO A 65 1.16 5.70 12.95
CA PRO A 65 -0.04 5.04 13.45
C PRO A 65 -1.00 5.99 14.18
N ASN A 66 -0.60 7.23 14.48
CA ASN A 66 -1.49 8.23 15.06
C ASN A 66 -2.15 9.14 14.02
N ALA A 67 -1.73 9.07 12.75
CA ALA A 67 -2.36 9.79 11.65
C ALA A 67 -3.52 8.97 11.08
N ARG A 68 -4.71 9.56 11.04
CA ARG A 68 -5.90 8.98 10.40
C ARG A 68 -6.24 9.77 9.15
N VAL A 69 -6.33 9.09 8.03
CA VAL A 69 -6.68 9.67 6.72
C VAL A 69 -8.06 9.17 6.32
N ARG A 70 -8.98 10.08 6.05
CA ARG A 70 -10.28 9.76 5.45
C ARG A 70 -10.10 9.54 3.96
N ILE A 71 -10.71 8.49 3.42
CA ILE A 71 -10.52 8.17 2.00
C ILE A 71 -11.29 9.15 1.12
N SER A 72 -12.44 9.64 1.59
CA SER A 72 -13.15 10.76 0.97
C SER A 72 -12.25 11.95 0.63
N ASP A 73 -11.25 12.24 1.46
CA ASP A 73 -10.37 13.41 1.30
C ASP A 73 -9.27 13.17 0.25
N LEU A 74 -9.09 11.91 -0.18
CA LEU A 74 -8.14 11.50 -1.22
C LEU A 74 -8.80 11.35 -2.60
N LEU A 75 -10.12 11.48 -2.66
CA LEU A 75 -10.92 11.26 -3.87
C LEU A 75 -11.48 12.59 -4.37
N PRO A 76 -11.63 12.76 -5.70
CA PRO A 76 -12.29 13.92 -6.29
C PRO A 76 -13.81 13.88 -6.13
#